data_AF-A0A084TKU6-F1
#
_entry.id   AF-A0A084TKU6-F1
#
_cell.length_a   1.000
_cell.length_b   1.000
_cell.length_c   1.000
_cell.angle_alpha   90.00
_cell.angle_beta   90.00
_cell.angle_gamma   90.00
#
_symmetry.space_group_name_H-M   'P 1'
#
loop_
_entity.id
_entity.type
_entity.pdbx_description
1 polymer ?
#
loop_
_entity_poly.entity_id
_entity_poly.type
_entity_poly.pdbx_seq_one_letter_code
_entity_poly.pdbx_strand_id
1 'polypeptide(L)' 'MQHKVILVLLALVFAFFLTSSNTSKVYICTGNYSKKYHYSNTCRGLSNCKAAIKGVSLEEARNKNRTLCGWED' A
#
# COMPACT_ATOMS: atom_id res chain seq x y z
N MET A 1 20.22 -38.54 8.38
CA MET A 1 19.44 -37.65 9.27
C MET A 1 19.74 -36.16 9.03
N GLN A 2 20.99 -35.76 8.83
CA GLN A 2 21.39 -34.34 8.72
C GLN A 2 20.91 -33.63 7.44
N HIS A 3 20.86 -34.30 6.29
CA HIS A 3 20.42 -33.69 5.03
C HIS A 3 18.92 -33.34 4.99
N LYS A 4 18.10 -34.10 5.75
CA LYS A 4 16.66 -33.82 5.89
C LYS A 4 16.42 -32.52 6.67
N VAL A 5 17.26 -32.24 7.68
CA VAL A 5 17.19 -31.00 8.48
C VAL A 5 17.56 -29.79 7.64
N ILE A 6 18.58 -29.90 6.78
CA ILE A 6 18.98 -28.83 5.86
C ILE A 6 17.87 -28.50 4.86
N LEU A 7 17.21 -29.52 4.29
CA LEU A 7 16.07 -29.33 3.38
C LEU A 7 14.88 -28.65 4.07
N VAL A 8 14.59 -29.00 5.32
CA VAL A 8 13.54 -28.34 6.12
C VAL A 8 13.89 -26.88 6.39
N LEU A 9 15.13 -26.57 6.77
CA LEU A 9 15.58 -25.20 7.00
C LEU A 9 15.52 -24.34 5.73
N LEU A 10 15.92 -24.89 4.58
CA LEU A 10 15.82 -24.20 3.28
C LEU A 10 14.36 -23.90 2.90
N ALA A 11 13.45 -24.84 3.13
CA ALA A 11 12.02 -24.63 2.88
C ALA A 11 11.42 -23.54 3.78
N LEU A 12 11.83 -23.47 5.06
CA LEU A 12 11.39 -22.43 5.99
C LEU A 12 11.91 -21.04 5.60
N VAL A 13 13.17 -20.93 5.18
CA VAL A 13 13.74 -19.66 4.69
C VAL A 13 13.02 -19.20 3.42
N PHE A 14 12.74 -20.11 2.48
CA PHE A 14 12.01 -19.79 1.25
C PHE A 14 10.58 -19.32 1.52
N ALA A 15 9.87 -19.96 2.46
CA ALA A 15 8.53 -19.56 2.87
C ALA A 15 8.50 -18.15 3.48
N PHE A 16 9.54 -17.74 4.22
CA PHE A 16 9.65 -16.41 4.80
C PHE A 16 9.70 -15.30 3.73
N PHE A 17 10.48 -15.50 2.67
CA PHE A 17 10.60 -14.53 1.56
C PHE A 17 9.28 -14.31 0.80
N LEU A 18 8.40 -15.32 0.73
CA LEU A 18 7.09 -15.19 0.07
C LEU A 18 6.13 -14.23 0.79
N THR A 19 6.38 -13.91 2.07
CA THR A 19 5.45 -13.11 2.89
C THR A 19 5.76 -11.61 2.91
N SER A 20 6.84 -11.16 2.27
CA SER A 20 7.23 -9.75 2.25
C SER A 20 6.39 -8.93 1.25
N SER A 21 5.11 -8.70 1.56
CA SER A 21 4.30 -7.74 0.82
C SER A 21 4.63 -6.31 1.30
N ASN A 22 5.39 -5.59 0.48
CA ASN A 22 5.58 -4.14 0.66
C ASN A 22 4.28 -3.43 0.32
N THR A 23 3.36 -3.36 1.28
CA THR A 23 2.14 -2.56 1.13
C THR A 23 2.52 -1.08 1.22
N SER A 24 2.72 -0.44 0.06
CA SER A 24 2.96 1.00 0.01
C SER A 24 1.73 1.72 0.58
N LYS A 25 1.89 2.34 1.75
CA LYS A 25 0.86 3.16 2.38
C LYS A 25 0.67 4.44 1.55
N VAL A 26 -0.57 4.72 1.18
CA VAL A 26 -0.99 5.92 0.46
C VAL A 26 -2.15 6.58 1.20
N TYR A 27 -2.48 7.81 0.84
CA TYR A 27 -3.53 8.61 1.46
C TYR A 27 -4.67 8.87 0.48
N ILE A 28 -5.91 8.78 0.95
CA ILE A 28 -7.11 9.10 0.19
C ILE A 28 -7.97 10.11 0.95
N CYS A 29 -8.60 11.04 0.22
CA CYS A 29 -9.73 11.80 0.76
C CYS A 29 -10.99 10.92 0.74
N THR A 30 -11.70 10.80 1.86
CA THR A 30 -12.87 9.91 2.01
C THR A 30 -14.17 10.48 1.43
N GLY A 31 -14.15 11.70 0.89
CA GLY A 31 -15.31 12.29 0.22
C GLY A 31 -15.75 11.46 -0.99
N ASN A 32 -17.07 11.38 -1.21
CA ASN A 32 -17.69 10.54 -2.25
C ASN A 32 -17.17 10.82 -3.66
N TYR A 33 -16.77 12.06 -3.95
CA TYR A 33 -16.30 12.49 -5.27
C TYR A 33 -14.79 12.40 -5.46
N SER A 34 -14.03 12.02 -4.42
CA SER A 34 -12.59 11.84 -4.56
C SER A 34 -12.30 10.69 -5.53
N LYS A 35 -11.32 10.89 -6.42
CA LYS A 35 -10.90 9.91 -7.44
C LYS A 35 -9.42 9.60 -7.38
N LYS A 36 -8.70 10.23 -6.44
CA LYS A 36 -7.25 10.23 -6.36
C LYS A 36 -6.74 9.61 -5.07
N TYR A 37 -5.57 8.99 -5.14
CA TYR A 37 -4.74 8.66 -3.98
C TYR A 37 -3.43 9.46 -4.04
N HIS A 38 -2.78 9.59 -2.89
CA HIS A 38 -1.64 10.46 -2.66
C HIS A 38 -0.53 9.72 -1.92
N TYR A 39 0.74 9.97 -2.23
CA TYR A 39 1.87 9.39 -1.50
C TYR A 39 2.10 10.12 -0.17
N SER A 40 1.85 11.43 -0.14
CA SER A 40 1.92 12.24 1.08
C SER A 40 0.54 12.66 1.60
N ASN A 41 0.38 12.71 2.92
CA ASN A 41 -0.81 13.29 3.56
C ASN A 41 -0.87 14.83 3.47
N THR A 42 0.24 15.46 3.07
CA THR A 42 0.35 16.91 2.84
C THR A 42 0.35 17.28 1.35
N CYS A 43 0.04 16.32 0.45
CA CYS A 43 -0.01 16.59 -0.98
C CYS A 43 -0.90 17.81 -1.28
N ARG A 44 -0.44 18.71 -2.16
CA ARG A 44 -1.20 19.90 -2.58
C ARG A 44 -2.60 19.53 -3.09
N GLY A 45 -2.74 18.36 -3.73
CA GLY A 45 -4.03 17.84 -4.20
C GLY A 45 -5.06 17.54 -3.11
N LEU A 46 -4.65 17.47 -1.83
CA LEU A 46 -5.53 17.28 -0.68
C LEU A 46 -6.08 18.59 -0.09
N SER A 47 -5.62 19.76 -0.56
CA SER A 47 -5.97 21.06 0.02
C SER A 47 -7.48 21.36 0.06
N ASN A 48 -8.24 20.80 -0.88
CA ASN A 48 -9.69 20.97 -1.00
C ASN A 48 -10.49 19.78 -0.41
N CYS A 49 -9.84 18.82 0.25
CA CYS A 49 -10.54 17.71 0.89
C CYS A 49 -11.38 18.24 2.06
N LYS A 50 -12.71 18.17 1.91
CA LYS A 50 -13.68 18.58 2.95
C LYS A 50 -14.08 17.43 3.90
N ALA A 51 -13.47 16.27 3.72
CA ALA A 51 -13.73 15.05 4.48
C ALA A 51 -12.44 14.58 5.18
N ALA A 52 -12.47 13.41 5.79
CA ALA A 52 -11.28 12.84 6.41
C ALA A 52 -10.24 12.41 5.36
N ILE A 53 -8.96 12.52 5.72
CA ILE A 53 -7.86 11.92 4.97
C ILE A 53 -7.50 10.61 5.68
N LYS A 54 -7.53 9.50 4.95
CA LYS A 54 -7.25 8.16 5.48
C LYS A 54 -6.04 7.55 4.79
N GLY A 55 -5.12 7.00 5.59
CA GLY A 55 -4.05 6.14 5.08
C GLY A 55 -4.59 4.73 4.77
N VAL A 56 -4.34 4.24 3.57
CA VAL A 56 -4.77 2.93 3.05
C VAL A 56 -3.60 2.27 2.31
N SER A 57 -3.71 0.98 1.96
CA SER A 57 -2.74 0.37 1.05
C SER A 57 -2.95 0.86 -0.38
N LEU A 58 -1.89 0.89 -1.19
CA LEU A 58 -1.99 1.20 -2.62
C LEU A 58 -2.99 0.26 -3.34
N GLU A 59 -3.03 -1.01 -2.95
CA GLU A 59 -3.98 -1.97 -3.47
C GLU A 59 -5.43 -1.58 -3.12
N GLU A 60 -5.71 -1.21 -1.86
CA GLU A 60 -7.04 -0.74 -1.45
C GLU A 60 -7.45 0.50 -2.27
N ALA A 61 -6.54 1.45 -2.47
CA ALA A 61 -6.81 2.63 -3.29
C ALA A 61 -7.16 2.26 -4.74
N ARG A 62 -6.41 1.33 -5.35
CA ARG A 62 -6.67 0.83 -6.71
C ARG A 62 -8.00 0.07 -6.79
N ASN A 63 -8.30 -0.78 -5.81
CA ASN A 63 -9.57 -1.52 -5.73
C ASN A 63 -10.78 -0.58 -5.57
N LYS A 64 -10.58 0.61 -4.98
CA LYS A 64 -11.56 1.69 -4.93
C LYS A 64 -11.59 2.56 -6.19
N ASN A 65 -10.98 2.11 -7.29
CA ASN A 65 -10.85 2.83 -8.57
C ASN A 65 -10.20 4.23 -8.43
N ARG A 66 -9.30 4.40 -7.46
CA ARG A 66 -8.54 5.64 -7.29
C ARG A 66 -7.28 5.61 -8.16
N THR A 67 -6.96 6.76 -8.74
CA THR A 67 -5.75 6.95 -9.58
C THR A 67 -4.75 7.86 -8.90
N LEU A 68 -3.50 7.87 -9.35
CA LEU A 68 -2.48 8.75 -8.77
C LEU A 68 -2.86 10.24 -8.96
N CYS A 69 -2.60 11.05 -7.94
CA CYS A 69 -2.69 12.50 -8.05
C CYS A 69 -1.57 13.05 -8.97
N GLY A 70 -1.86 14.07 -9.76
CA GLY A 70 -0.85 14.68 -10.64
C GLY A 70 0.09 15.68 -9.97
N TRP A 71 0.00 15.83 -8.65
CA TRP A 71 0.73 16.82 -7.83
C TRP A 71 1.60 16.17 -6.76
N GLU A 72 1.98 14.91 -6.96
CA GLU A 72 2.91 14.23 -6.07
C GLU A 72 4.34 14.66 -6.45
N ASP A 73 4.79 15.73 -5.79
CA ASP A 73 6.18 16.25 -5.83
C ASP A 73 6.97 15.81 -4.59
#